data_AF-A0A7X1PH08-F1
#
_entry.id   AF-A0A7X1PH08-F1
#
_cell.length_a   1.000
_cell.length_b   1.000
_cell.length_c   1.000
_cell.angle_alpha   90.00
_cell.angle_beta   90.00
_cell.angle_gamma   90.00
#
_symmetry.space_group_name_H-M   'P 1'
#
loop_
_entity.id
_entity.type
_entity.pdbx_description
1 polymer ?
#
loop_
_entity_poly.entity_id
_entity_poly.type
_entity_poly.pdbx_seq_one_letter_code
_entity_poly.pdbx_strand_id
1 'polypeptide(L)'
;MKVYFGHRLFTPENPTWGDPVVTIHDVITRDVTRDVTRDADAIRHCECRPLAIVTYHSPDGIEWGYPGSGPADLALSILTDYFEETPEQVLRALKSLWAPRSKAAALHQRFKAEFLANELRDQWQIRADVIEVWLRLPSVRVCLERLAEEDAELAEVRALEEVEHGTAN
;
A
#
# COMPACT_ATOMS: atom_id res chain seq x y z
N MET A 1 7.99 -6.91 -10.96
CA MET A 1 6.56 -6.90 -10.60
C MET A 1 6.43 -7.25 -9.12
N LYS A 2 5.78 -6.42 -8.30
CA LYS A 2 5.58 -6.67 -6.86
C LYS A 2 4.45 -7.69 -6.63
N VAL A 3 4.65 -8.61 -5.69
CA VAL A 3 3.60 -9.50 -5.19
C VAL A 3 3.59 -9.45 -3.66
N TYR A 4 2.42 -9.14 -3.09
CA TYR A 4 2.17 -9.12 -1.66
C TYR A 4 1.64 -10.47 -1.22
N PHE A 5 2.31 -11.12 -0.27
CA PHE A 5 1.90 -12.40 0.30
C PHE A 5 1.58 -12.23 1.78
N GLY A 6 0.33 -12.45 2.17
CA GLY A 6 -0.07 -12.58 3.55
C GLY A 6 -0.17 -14.03 3.96
N HIS A 7 0.39 -14.36 5.12
CA HIS A 7 0.22 -15.67 5.74
C HIS A 7 0.16 -15.55 7.26
N ARG A 8 -0.61 -16.41 7.90
CA ARG A 8 -0.66 -16.53 9.37
C ARG A 8 0.37 -17.56 9.83
N LEU A 9 1.22 -17.17 10.78
CA LEU A 9 2.16 -18.06 11.45
C LEU A 9 1.52 -18.59 12.73
N PHE A 10 1.19 -19.87 12.75
CA PHE A 10 0.64 -20.51 13.94
C PHE A 10 1.79 -20.95 14.84
N THR A 11 1.95 -20.25 15.95
CA THR A 11 2.95 -20.52 16.97
C THR A 11 2.30 -21.21 18.17
N PRO A 12 3.06 -21.91 19.05
CA PRO A 12 2.51 -22.44 20.30
C PRO A 12 1.86 -21.36 21.17
N GLU A 13 2.33 -20.11 21.06
CA GLU A 13 1.80 -18.95 21.79
C GLU A 13 0.50 -18.41 21.18
N ASN A 14 0.32 -18.56 19.86
CA ASN A 14 -0.89 -18.13 19.15
C ASN A 14 -1.39 -19.23 18.16
N PRO A 15 -1.87 -20.37 18.67
CA PRO A 15 -2.20 -21.53 17.84
C PRO A 15 -3.55 -21.41 17.12
N THR A 16 -4.42 -20.50 17.56
CA THR A 16 -5.80 -20.38 17.06
C THR A 16 -5.93 -19.27 16.03
N TRP A 17 -5.29 -18.12 16.25
CA TRP A 17 -5.43 -16.95 15.39
C TRP A 17 -4.22 -16.75 14.48
N GLY A 18 -3.04 -17.23 14.89
CA GLY A 18 -1.78 -17.07 14.18
C GLY A 18 -1.31 -15.62 14.09
N ASP A 19 -0.01 -15.41 13.96
CA ASP A 19 0.57 -14.08 13.82
C ASP A 19 0.54 -13.66 12.34
N PRO A 20 -0.08 -12.51 12.01
CA PRO A 20 -0.20 -12.06 10.62
C PRO A 20 1.13 -11.53 10.10
N VAL A 21 1.65 -12.17 9.06
CA VAL A 21 2.91 -11.76 8.41
C VAL A 21 2.67 -11.48 6.94
N VAL A 22 3.18 -10.33 6.47
CA VAL A 22 3.10 -9.94 5.07
C VAL A 22 4.49 -9.70 4.50
N THR A 23 4.77 -10.37 3.38
CA THR A 23 6.04 -10.27 2.66
C THR A 23 5.79 -9.77 1.24
N ILE A 24 6.77 -9.02 0.73
CA ILE A 24 6.75 -8.48 -0.62
C ILE A 24 7.82 -9.21 -1.41
N HIS A 25 7.42 -9.72 -2.57
CA HIS A 25 8.28 -10.43 -3.49
C HIS A 25 8.42 -9.60 -4.76
N ASP A 26 9.62 -9.07 -4.98
CA ASP A 26 9.96 -8.35 -6.20
C ASP A 26 10.37 -9.35 -7.29
N VAL A 27 9.44 -9.65 -8.20
CA VAL A 27 9.69 -10.56 -9.33
C VAL A 27 10.42 -9.79 -10.42
N ILE A 28 11.74 -9.99 -10.53
CA ILE A 28 12.54 -9.46 -11.64
C ILE A 28 12.38 -10.39 -12.85
N THR A 29 11.50 -10.03 -13.79
CA THR A 29 11.52 -10.63 -15.12
C THR A 29 12.72 -10.06 -15.89
N ARG A 30 13.82 -10.81 -15.98
CA ARG A 30 14.86 -10.48 -16.96
C ARG A 30 14.31 -10.78 -18.36
N ASP A 31 14.43 -9.81 -19.27
CA ASP A 31 14.35 -10.06 -20.70
C ASP A 31 15.40 -11.12 -21.04
N VAL A 32 14.93 -12.31 -21.45
CA VAL A 32 15.78 -13.38 -21.96
C VAL A 32 16.25 -12.97 -23.35
N THR A 33 17.18 -12.02 -23.42
CA THR A 33 17.97 -11.80 -24.63
C THR A 33 19.06 -12.86 -24.66
N ARG A 34 18.74 -13.94 -25.39
CA ARG A 34 19.68 -14.90 -26.00
C ARG A 34 20.83 -15.39 -25.11
N ASP A 35 20.61 -16.50 -24.41
CA ASP A 35 21.54 -17.62 -24.55
C ASP A 35 20.84 -18.95 -24.24
N VAL A 36 20.76 -19.81 -25.25
CA VAL A 36 20.11 -21.13 -25.17
C VAL A 36 21.16 -22.14 -24.78
N THR A 37 21.51 -22.21 -23.50
CA THR A 37 22.09 -23.43 -22.93
C THR A 37 21.72 -23.54 -21.46
N ARG A 38 20.90 -24.57 -21.18
CA ARG A 38 20.76 -25.28 -19.89
C ARG A 38 20.88 -24.42 -18.63
N ASP A 39 19.73 -24.00 -18.10
CA ASP A 39 19.39 -24.32 -16.70
C ASP A 39 17.91 -24.02 -16.47
N ALA A 40 17.15 -25.07 -16.16
CA ALA A 40 15.72 -25.01 -15.90
C ALA A 40 15.39 -24.49 -14.48
N ASP A 41 16.28 -23.71 -13.87
CA ASP A 41 16.26 -23.44 -12.42
C ASP A 41 16.54 -21.97 -12.05
N ALA A 42 16.41 -21.04 -13.02
CA ALA A 42 16.76 -19.63 -12.86
C ALA A 42 15.55 -18.72 -12.55
N ILE A 43 14.75 -19.05 -11.53
CA ILE A 43 13.98 -18.04 -10.78
C ILE A 43 14.82 -17.70 -9.54
N ARG A 44 15.88 -16.90 -9.69
CA ARG A 44 16.89 -16.75 -8.61
C ARG A 44 17.20 -15.34 -8.12
N HIS A 45 16.36 -14.35 -8.39
CA HIS A 45 16.38 -13.11 -7.62
C HIS A 45 14.95 -12.59 -7.41
N CYS A 46 14.27 -13.17 -6.41
CA CYS A 46 13.12 -12.57 -5.76
C CYS A 46 13.68 -11.85 -4.53
N GLU A 47 13.75 -10.52 -4.53
CA GLU A 47 13.98 -9.82 -3.27
C GLU A 47 12.70 -9.99 -2.44
N CYS A 48 12.82 -10.76 -1.36
CA CYS A 48 11.75 -10.95 -0.39
C CYS A 48 12.05 -10.06 0.81
N ARG A 49 11.13 -9.13 1.11
CA ARG A 49 11.24 -8.25 2.27
C ARG A 49 9.93 -8.19 3.05
N PRO A 50 9.98 -7.98 4.38
CA PRO A 50 8.78 -7.71 5.14
C PRO A 50 8.11 -6.41 4.68
N LEU A 51 6.78 -6.37 4.71
CA LEU A 51 6.01 -5.14 4.49
C LEU A 51 6.27 -4.17 5.65
N ALA A 52 6.61 -2.93 5.33
CA ALA A 52 6.69 -1.86 6.33
C ALA A 52 5.28 -1.49 6.78
N ILE A 53 5.01 -1.59 8.09
CA ILE A 53 3.67 -1.36 8.63
C ILE A 53 3.46 0.12 8.95
N VAL A 54 2.37 0.67 8.42
CA VAL A 54 1.86 2.00 8.75
C VAL A 54 0.75 1.86 9.79
N THR A 55 1.11 2.07 11.05
CA THR A 55 0.17 2.00 12.18
C THR A 55 -0.57 3.32 12.34
N TYR A 56 -1.88 3.33 12.10
CA TYR A 56 -2.73 4.52 12.27
C TYR A 56 -3.99 4.22 13.07
N HIS A 57 -4.66 3.11 12.77
CA HIS A 57 -5.92 2.73 13.42
C HIS A 57 -5.76 1.71 14.55
N SER A 58 -4.81 0.77 14.42
CA SER A 58 -4.70 -0.39 15.29
C SER A 58 -3.35 -0.44 15.99
N PRO A 59 -3.27 -0.19 17.31
CA PRO A 59 -2.03 -0.36 18.06
C PRO A 59 -1.55 -1.82 18.09
N ASP A 60 -2.47 -2.77 17.88
CA ASP A 60 -2.20 -4.22 17.91
C ASP A 60 -1.63 -4.75 16.56
N GLY A 61 -1.47 -3.88 15.56
CA GLY A 61 -0.85 -4.21 14.28
C GLY A 61 -1.83 -4.51 13.16
N ILE A 62 -1.39 -5.31 12.19
CA ILE A 62 -2.13 -5.66 10.96
C ILE A 62 -2.98 -6.91 11.14
N GLU A 63 -4.06 -7.01 10.38
CA GLU A 63 -4.94 -8.20 10.36
C GLU A 63 -5.73 -8.26 9.03
N TRP A 64 -6.47 -9.36 8.79
CA TRP A 64 -7.44 -9.48 7.68
C TRP A 64 -8.63 -10.38 8.03
N GLY A 65 -9.67 -10.37 7.20
CA GLY A 65 -10.87 -11.21 7.36
C GLY A 65 -12.01 -10.59 8.16
N TYR A 66 -11.93 -9.29 8.47
CA TYR A 66 -13.03 -8.52 9.07
C TYR A 66 -12.97 -7.03 8.68
N PRO A 67 -14.05 -6.24 8.84
CA PRO A 67 -14.07 -4.83 8.38
C PRO A 67 -13.37 -3.81 9.31
N GLY A 68 -12.55 -4.23 10.27
CA GLY A 68 -12.03 -3.37 11.35
C GLY A 68 -10.69 -2.67 11.07
N SER A 69 -10.00 -2.30 12.16
CA SER A 69 -8.80 -1.43 12.15
C SER A 69 -7.54 -2.10 11.64
N GLY A 70 -7.25 -3.34 12.04
CA GLY A 70 -6.06 -4.05 11.55
C GLY A 70 -6.05 -4.25 10.02
N PRO A 71 -7.19 -4.63 9.40
CA PRO A 71 -7.33 -4.66 7.94
C PRO A 71 -7.22 -3.30 7.26
N ALA A 72 -7.57 -2.22 7.96
CA ALA A 72 -7.36 -0.85 7.46
C ALA A 72 -5.89 -0.47 7.44
N ASP A 73 -5.14 -0.76 8.51
CA ASP A 73 -3.70 -0.50 8.58
C ASP A 73 -2.92 -1.40 7.61
N LEU A 74 -3.38 -2.64 7.39
CA LEU A 74 -2.82 -3.51 6.36
C LEU A 74 -3.04 -2.94 4.95
N ALA A 75 -4.27 -2.50 4.63
CA ALA A 75 -4.56 -1.87 3.35
C ALA A 75 -3.71 -0.62 3.14
N LEU A 76 -3.56 0.21 4.18
CA LEU A 76 -2.75 1.42 4.15
C LEU A 76 -1.28 1.09 3.89
N SER A 77 -0.74 0.08 4.58
CA SER A 77 0.65 -0.36 4.42
C SER A 77 0.93 -0.88 3.00
N ILE A 78 0.05 -1.72 2.45
CA ILE A 78 0.19 -2.24 1.07
C ILE A 78 0.18 -1.09 0.06
N LEU A 79 -0.78 -0.16 0.17
CA LEU A 79 -0.88 0.95 -0.77
C LEU A 79 0.27 1.95 -0.62
N THR A 80 0.78 2.15 0.60
CA THR A 80 1.95 3.00 0.86
C THR A 80 3.16 2.46 0.10
N ASP A 81 3.41 1.15 0.20
CA ASP A 81 4.46 0.46 -0.54
C ASP A 81 4.24 0.47 -2.07
N TYR A 82 2.99 0.30 -2.50
CA TYR A 82 2.63 0.26 -3.91
C TYR A 82 2.83 1.62 -4.61
N PHE A 83 2.38 2.71 -3.97
CA PHE A 83 2.54 4.07 -4.50
C PHE A 83 3.90 4.69 -4.22
N GLU A 84 4.78 3.97 -3.52
CA GLU A 84 6.11 4.45 -3.13
C GLU A 84 6.04 5.73 -2.28
N GLU A 85 4.98 5.85 -1.47
CA GLU A 85 4.81 6.93 -0.49
C GLU A 85 5.54 6.56 0.80
N THR A 86 6.03 7.55 1.56
CA THR A 86 6.61 7.27 2.87
C THR A 86 5.53 7.20 3.95
N PRO A 87 5.69 6.36 5.00
CA PRO A 87 4.75 6.31 6.12
C PRO A 87 4.47 7.69 6.73
N GLU A 88 5.47 8.57 6.81
CA GLU A 88 5.33 9.92 7.36
C GLU A 88 4.43 10.79 6.49
N GLN A 89 4.56 10.70 5.16
CA GLN A 89 3.70 11.43 4.22
C GLN A 89 2.25 10.98 4.36
N VAL A 90 2.03 9.66 4.37
CA VAL A 90 0.70 9.05 4.50
C VAL A 90 0.04 9.43 5.83
N LEU A 91 0.77 9.30 6.94
CA LEU A 91 0.28 9.65 8.27
C LEU A 91 -0.01 11.16 8.39
N ARG A 92 0.78 12.01 7.74
CA ARG A 92 0.54 13.45 7.73
C ARG A 92 -0.74 13.79 6.97
N ALA A 93 -0.94 13.16 5.81
CA ALA A 93 -2.17 13.30 5.02
C ALA A 93 -3.42 12.86 5.79
N LEU A 94 -3.32 11.80 6.60
CA LEU A 94 -4.41 11.32 7.45
C LEU A 94 -4.70 12.24 8.66
N LYS A 95 -3.70 12.97 9.14
CA LYS A 95 -3.80 13.80 10.36
C LYS A 95 -4.11 15.26 10.08
N SER A 96 -3.85 15.77 8.88
CA SER A 96 -3.98 17.18 8.56
C SER A 96 -4.59 17.41 7.18
N LEU A 97 -5.62 18.25 7.15
CA LEU A 97 -6.26 18.72 5.91
C LEU A 97 -5.33 19.62 5.07
N TRP A 98 -4.32 20.20 5.70
CA TRP A 98 -3.36 21.09 5.03
C TRP A 98 -2.15 20.34 4.48
N ALA A 99 -2.03 19.03 4.73
CA ALA A 99 -0.91 18.25 4.25
C ALA A 99 -1.08 17.86 2.77
N PRO A 100 0.02 17.64 2.03
CA PRO A 100 -0.05 17.05 0.70
C PRO A 100 -0.87 15.77 0.70
N ARG A 101 -1.65 15.58 -0.36
CA ARG A 101 -2.55 14.44 -0.48
C ARG A 101 -1.73 13.17 -0.68
N SER A 102 -2.22 12.06 -0.11
CA SER A 102 -1.64 10.73 -0.29
C SER A 102 -2.67 9.81 -0.94
N LYS A 103 -2.23 9.08 -1.96
CA LYS A 103 -3.06 8.09 -2.67
C LYS A 103 -3.36 6.90 -1.76
N ALA A 104 -2.38 6.44 -0.97
CA ALA A 104 -2.60 5.38 0.00
C ALA A 104 -3.66 5.79 1.05
N ALA A 105 -3.52 6.99 1.62
CA ALA A 105 -4.47 7.53 2.58
C ALA A 105 -5.89 7.65 1.99
N ALA A 106 -6.03 8.12 0.76
CA ALA A 106 -7.33 8.28 0.12
C ALA A 106 -8.03 6.95 -0.22
N LEU A 107 -7.26 5.90 -0.51
CA LEU A 107 -7.77 4.66 -1.11
C LEU A 107 -7.85 3.47 -0.14
N HIS A 108 -7.13 3.49 0.99
CA HIS A 108 -7.00 2.32 1.88
C HIS A 108 -8.32 1.75 2.37
N GLN A 109 -9.32 2.57 2.70
CA GLN A 109 -10.62 2.05 3.17
C GLN A 109 -11.38 1.28 2.08
N ARG A 110 -11.30 1.72 0.82
CA ARG A 110 -11.92 1.01 -0.31
C ARG A 110 -11.15 -0.27 -0.63
N PHE A 111 -9.83 -0.18 -0.63
CA PHE A 111 -8.97 -1.33 -0.86
C PHE A 111 -9.19 -2.41 0.20
N LYS A 112 -9.28 -2.02 1.48
CA LYS A 112 -9.64 -2.89 2.60
C LYS A 112 -10.96 -3.63 2.32
N ALA A 113 -12.02 -2.90 1.98
CA ALA A 113 -13.34 -3.48 1.77
C ALA A 113 -13.34 -4.53 0.65
N GLU A 114 -12.59 -4.28 -0.43
CA GLU A 114 -12.54 -5.14 -1.61
C GLU A 114 -11.68 -6.39 -1.40
N PHE A 115 -10.49 -6.23 -0.82
CA PHE A 115 -9.47 -7.29 -0.81
C PHE A 115 -9.27 -7.96 0.54
N LEU A 116 -9.46 -7.25 1.66
CA LEU A 116 -8.99 -7.71 2.97
C LEU A 116 -10.11 -7.97 3.97
N ALA A 117 -11.19 -7.21 3.91
CA ALA A 117 -12.27 -7.28 4.91
C ALA A 117 -13.00 -8.62 4.91
N ASN A 118 -13.02 -9.33 3.78
CA ASN A 118 -13.68 -10.62 3.62
C ASN A 118 -12.69 -11.76 3.30
N GLU A 119 -11.39 -11.50 3.43
CA GLU A 119 -10.37 -12.52 3.18
C GLU A 119 -10.28 -13.46 4.38
N LEU A 120 -10.88 -14.64 4.27
CA LEU A 120 -10.92 -15.62 5.35
C LEU A 120 -9.78 -16.65 5.26
N ARG A 121 -8.96 -16.59 4.21
CA ARG A 121 -7.84 -17.52 4.06
C ARG A 121 -6.69 -17.14 4.98
N ASP A 122 -6.04 -18.16 5.52
CA ASP A 122 -4.79 -18.00 6.27
C ASP A 122 -3.64 -17.58 5.38
N GLN A 123 -3.75 -17.78 4.06
CA GLN A 123 -2.78 -17.39 3.06
C GLN A 123 -3.45 -16.76 1.85
N TRP A 124 -2.91 -15.64 1.38
CA TRP A 124 -3.40 -14.94 0.20
C TRP A 124 -2.24 -14.25 -0.53
N GLN A 125 -2.49 -13.92 -1.80
CA GLN A 125 -1.57 -13.15 -2.61
C GLN A 125 -2.32 -12.04 -3.35
N ILE A 126 -1.74 -10.85 -3.35
CA ILE A 126 -2.20 -9.71 -4.15
C ILE A 126 -1.03 -9.28 -5.03
N ARG A 127 -1.24 -9.28 -6.34
CA ARG A 127 -0.21 -8.86 -7.30
C ARG A 127 -0.38 -7.39 -7.65
N ALA A 128 0.72 -6.71 -7.96
CA ALA A 128 0.69 -5.31 -8.38
C ALA A 128 -0.23 -5.07 -9.59
N ASP A 129 -0.28 -5.97 -10.57
CA ASP A 129 -1.16 -5.84 -11.73
C ASP A 129 -2.65 -5.94 -11.39
N VAL A 130 -3.02 -6.70 -10.35
CA VAL A 130 -4.39 -6.72 -9.82
C VAL A 130 -4.74 -5.37 -9.23
N ILE A 131 -3.80 -4.74 -8.51
CA ILE A 131 -3.96 -3.37 -7.99
C ILE A 131 -4.07 -2.39 -9.17
N GLU A 132 -3.25 -2.50 -10.21
CA GLU A 132 -3.35 -1.67 -11.42
C GLU A 132 -4.72 -1.77 -12.09
N VAL A 133 -5.27 -2.98 -12.23
CA VAL A 133 -6.61 -3.20 -12.78
C VAL A 133 -7.67 -2.57 -11.88
N TRP A 134 -7.55 -2.72 -10.57
CA TRP A 134 -8.46 -2.11 -9.59
C TRP A 134 -8.43 -0.57 -9.64
N LEU A 135 -7.25 0.04 -9.81
CA LEU A 135 -7.10 1.49 -9.95
C LEU A 135 -7.79 2.05 -11.21
N ARG A 136 -7.98 1.21 -12.25
CA ARG A 136 -8.68 1.60 -13.48
C ARG A 136 -10.20 1.59 -13.33
N LEU A 137 -10.75 1.03 -12.26
CA LEU A 137 -12.18 1.04 -12.00
C LEU A 137 -12.70 2.49 -11.95
N PRO A 138 -13.86 2.81 -12.58
CA PRO A 138 -14.37 4.17 -12.63
C PRO A 138 -14.51 4.85 -11.26
N SER A 139 -14.98 4.11 -10.25
CA SER A 139 -15.15 4.62 -8.89
C SER A 139 -13.83 5.00 -8.21
N VAL A 140 -12.75 4.29 -8.51
CA VAL A 140 -11.41 4.54 -7.97
C VAL A 140 -10.74 5.67 -8.75
N ARG A 141 -10.86 5.67 -10.08
CA ARG A 141 -10.31 6.70 -10.94
C ARG A 141 -10.86 8.09 -10.62
N VAL A 142 -12.18 8.23 -10.47
CA VAL A 142 -12.82 9.49 -10.07
C VAL A 142 -12.27 9.99 -8.73
N CYS A 143 -11.99 9.08 -7.79
CA CYS A 143 -11.38 9.48 -6.52
C CYS A 143 -9.94 9.99 -6.69
N LEU A 144 -9.15 9.36 -7.57
CA LEU A 144 -7.78 9.80 -7.85
C LEU A 144 -7.73 11.13 -8.60
N GLU A 145 -8.63 11.34 -9.55
CA GLU A 145 -8.78 12.60 -10.29
C GLU A 145 -9.08 13.74 -9.32
N ARG A 146 -10.09 13.56 -8.47
CA ARG A 146 -10.44 14.54 -7.43
C ARG A 146 -9.29 14.78 -6.45
N LEU A 147 -8.57 13.73 -6.05
CA LEU A 147 -7.41 13.88 -5.16
C LEU A 147 -6.31 14.73 -5.80
N ALA A 148 -6.08 14.58 -7.10
CA ALA A 148 -5.08 15.35 -7.85
C ALA A 148 -5.49 16.83 -7.97
N GLU A 149 -6.78 17.11 -8.19
CA GLU A 149 -7.32 18.47 -8.17
C GLU A 149 -7.14 19.12 -6.79
N GLU A 150 -7.55 18.45 -5.72
CA GLU A 150 -7.42 18.93 -4.34
C GLU A 150 -5.95 19.17 -3.93
N ASP A 151 -5.01 18.37 -4.43
CA ASP A 151 -3.57 18.54 -4.17
C ASP A 151 -2.99 19.73 -4.93
N ALA A 152 -3.41 19.95 -6.18
CA ALA A 152 -3.00 21.09 -6.99
C ALA A 152 -3.50 22.41 -6.40
N GLU A 153 -4.77 22.46 -5.96
CA GLU A 153 -5.34 23.63 -5.27
C GLU A 153 -4.57 23.94 -3.98
N LEU A 154 -4.26 22.91 -3.18
CA LEU A 154 -3.49 23.08 -1.95
C LEU A 154 -2.07 23.60 -2.22
N ALA A 155 -1.43 23.12 -3.30
CA ALA A 155 -0.12 23.58 -3.71
C ALA A 155 -0.14 25.06 -4.14
N GLU A 156 -1.18 25.50 -4.83
CA GLU A 156 -1.36 26.90 -5.23
C GLU A 156 -1.56 27.82 -4.02
N VAL A 157 -2.42 27.43 -3.07
CA VAL A 157 -2.64 28.20 -1.83
C VAL A 157 -1.34 28.35 -1.03
N ARG A 158 -0.57 27.27 -0.89
CA ARG A 158 0.73 27.30 -0.20
C ARG A 158 1.73 28.22 -0.90
N ALA A 159 1.78 28.19 -2.22
CA ALA A 159 2.66 29.06 -2.99
C ALA A 159 2.32 30.55 -2.79
N LEU A 160 1.03 30.90 -2.68
CA LEU A 160 0.59 32.27 -2.40
C LEU A 160 0.97 32.73 -0.99
N GLU A 161 0.80 31.88 0.02
CA GLU A 161 1.19 32.20 1.41
C GLU A 161 2.71 32.43 1.53
N GLU A 162 3.54 31.62 0.84
CA GLU A 162 5.00 31.79 0.83
C GLU A 162 5.44 33.12 0.20
N VAL A 163 4.74 33.58 -0.84
CA VAL A 163 5.00 34.88 -1.48
C VAL A 163 4.62 36.03 -0.56
N GLU A 164 3.46 35.98 0.11
CA GLU A 164 3.02 37.06 1.02
C GLU A 164 3.93 37.19 2.26
N HIS A 165 4.35 36.07 2.84
CA HIS A 165 5.23 36.06 4.02
C HIS A 165 6.71 36.35 3.69
N GLY A 166 7.13 36.17 2.44
CA GLY A 166 8.47 36.53 1.96
C GLY A 166 8.68 38.03 1.70
N THR A 167 7.60 38.81 1.60
CA THR A 167 7.64 40.27 1.35
C THR A 167 7.70 41.15 2.61
N ALA A 168 7.68 40.57 3.80
CA ALA A 168 7.84 41.30 5.06
C ALA A 168 9.28 41.19 5.59
N ASN A 169 10.22 41.87 4.93
CA ASN A 169 11.60 42.04 5.42
C ASN A 169 12.04 43.50 5.28
#